data_AF-A0A1H0VFT3-F1
#
_entry.id   AF-A0A1H0VFT3-F1
#
_cell.length_a   1.000
_cell.length_b   1.000
_cell.length_c   1.000
_cell.angle_alpha   90.00
_cell.angle_beta   90.00
_cell.angle_gamma   90.00
#
_symmetry.space_group_name_H-M   'P 1'
#
loop_
_entity.id
_entity.type
_entity.pdbx_description
1 polymer ?
#
loop_
_entity_poly.entity_id
_entity_poly.type
_entity_poly.pdbx_seq_one_letter_code
_entity_poly.pdbx_strand_id
1 'polypeptide(L)'
;MALNIPSITALPDPPSKADPANFAERADAFLDALADFCTELNASVAELNTITSGLDQQTAIVAWDNATTYDFPDVVAGSDGYSYRCIDTGVLNVDPTTDDGTYWLKISNVIPTGGVKGQVLIKPSNSDFDTEWADFHHKNLLINALGRINQEDVSGTVILSAGEYGHDGWKAGSGGCTYTFSTTGNTTTFTITSGTLLQIIEDKNVPGGAVVLSWIGTAQARINSGSYGDSGEVTATLTEGTQAQVEFGVGTFSTPQLELGTVPTNFEYVDYQTDFVKCERYLRLIYWKGMMLSGRSTNSSVLGSIPLNPPMRATPTVLKDQSSGWQVLQSGYSYSPSSSPTFTTTATTKELLQVNSNGVYTTLPDQSMALSGNSVNHLILDARL
;
A
#
# COMPACT_ATOMS: atom_id res chain seq x y z
N MET A 1 -35.18 33.19 3.01
CA MET A 1 -36.44 33.85 3.41
C MET A 1 -36.77 33.32 4.80
N ALA A 2 -36.87 34.16 5.82
CA ALA A 2 -37.22 33.68 7.15
C ALA A 2 -38.71 33.29 7.13
N LEU A 3 -38.99 31.99 7.22
CA LEU A 3 -40.35 31.46 7.24
C LEU A 3 -40.94 31.73 8.63
N ASN A 4 -42.04 32.46 8.69
CA ASN A 4 -42.71 32.79 9.94
C ASN A 4 -44.20 32.48 9.83
N ILE A 5 -44.61 31.31 10.32
CA ILE A 5 -46.03 30.96 10.41
C ILE A 5 -46.65 31.86 11.48
N PRO A 6 -47.68 32.66 11.15
CA PRO A 6 -48.36 33.51 12.12
C PRO A 6 -48.83 32.70 13.33
N SER A 7 -48.65 33.24 14.53
CA SER A 7 -49.16 32.62 15.75
C SER A 7 -50.69 32.77 15.83
N ILE A 8 -51.38 31.71 16.27
CA ILE A 8 -52.82 31.77 16.57
C ILE A 8 -52.99 32.17 18.03
N THR A 9 -53.79 33.20 18.26
CA THR A 9 -54.14 33.71 19.59
C THR A 9 -55.04 32.69 20.30
N ALA A 10 -54.77 32.45 21.59
CA ALA A 10 -55.59 31.52 22.39
C ALA A 10 -56.99 32.10 22.61
N LEU A 11 -58.02 31.27 22.48
CA LEU A 11 -59.39 31.68 22.78
C LEU A 11 -59.54 31.98 24.29
N PRO A 12 -60.39 32.96 24.65
CA PRO A 12 -60.72 33.24 26.05
C PRO A 12 -61.51 32.09 26.68
N ASP A 13 -61.63 32.11 28.01
CA ASP A 13 -62.36 31.06 28.75
C ASP A 13 -63.83 30.95 28.28
N PRO A 14 -64.32 29.75 27.95
CA PRO A 14 -65.67 29.59 27.43
C PRO A 14 -66.72 29.87 28.52
N PRO A 15 -67.94 30.29 28.11
CA PRO A 15 -69.03 30.50 29.06
C PRO A 15 -69.43 29.19 29.74
N SER A 16 -69.59 29.23 31.07
CA SER A 16 -69.91 28.04 31.87
C SER A 16 -71.20 28.23 32.64
N LYS A 17 -72.10 27.24 32.55
CA LYS A 17 -73.34 27.22 33.34
C LYS A 17 -73.09 27.13 34.86
N ALA A 18 -71.87 26.79 35.28
CA ALA A 18 -71.45 26.81 36.67
C ALA A 18 -71.09 28.22 37.18
N ASP A 19 -70.99 29.23 36.30
CA ASP A 19 -70.78 30.64 36.63
C ASP A 19 -71.81 31.53 35.92
N PRO A 20 -73.09 31.54 36.36
CA PRO A 20 -74.15 32.27 35.69
C PRO A 20 -73.95 33.79 35.69
N ALA A 21 -73.22 34.32 36.68
CA ALA A 21 -72.99 35.75 36.84
C ALA A 21 -72.14 36.33 35.69
N ASN A 22 -71.18 35.56 35.18
CA ASN A 22 -70.28 35.98 34.11
C ASN A 22 -70.58 35.30 32.76
N PHE A 23 -71.66 34.52 32.65
CA PHE A 23 -71.95 33.70 31.47
C PHE A 23 -72.10 34.54 30.20
N ALA A 24 -72.88 35.62 30.26
CA ALA A 24 -73.16 36.47 29.08
C ALA A 24 -71.89 37.18 28.59
N GLU A 25 -71.14 37.80 29.50
CA GLU A 25 -69.89 38.48 29.18
C GLU A 25 -68.84 37.53 28.58
N ARG A 26 -68.70 36.32 29.12
CA ARG A 26 -67.79 35.30 28.54
C ARG A 26 -68.29 34.74 27.21
N ALA A 27 -69.61 34.63 27.04
CA ALA A 27 -70.18 34.17 25.78
C ALA A 27 -69.92 35.16 24.65
N ASP A 28 -70.12 36.45 24.93
CA ASP A 28 -69.85 37.53 23.97
C ASP A 28 -68.35 37.59 23.64
N ALA A 29 -67.47 37.60 24.66
CA ALA A 29 -66.02 37.61 24.45
C ALA A 29 -65.49 36.38 23.69
N PHE A 30 -66.04 35.19 23.94
CA PHE A 30 -65.68 33.98 23.22
C PHE A 30 -66.16 34.03 21.77
N LEU A 31 -67.39 34.49 21.53
CA LEU A 31 -67.96 34.59 20.19
C LEU A 31 -67.21 35.62 19.34
N ASP A 32 -66.83 36.75 19.93
CA ASP A 32 -66.03 37.78 19.25
C ASP A 32 -64.65 37.24 18.86
N ALA A 33 -63.98 36.50 19.75
CA ALA A 33 -62.67 35.91 19.48
C ALA A 33 -62.65 34.84 18.35
N LEU A 34 -63.80 34.24 18.02
CA LEU A 34 -63.89 33.25 16.93
C LEU A 34 -63.66 33.87 15.55
N ALA A 35 -64.01 35.14 15.36
CA ALA A 35 -63.77 35.84 14.10
C ALA A 35 -62.27 36.05 13.85
N ASP A 36 -61.54 36.45 14.89
CA ASP A 36 -60.09 36.63 14.86
C ASP A 36 -59.37 35.29 14.68
N PHE A 37 -59.80 34.24 15.40
CA PHE A 37 -59.28 32.88 15.22
C PHE A 37 -59.41 32.38 13.78
N CYS A 38 -60.56 32.62 13.14
CA CYS A 38 -60.75 32.24 11.74
C CYS A 38 -59.79 33.01 10.81
N THR A 39 -59.55 34.29 11.09
CA THR A 39 -58.64 35.14 10.31
C THR A 39 -57.19 34.67 10.44
N GLU A 40 -56.73 34.42 11.66
CA GLU A 40 -55.37 33.95 11.95
C GLU A 40 -55.11 32.53 11.42
N LEU A 41 -56.11 31.64 11.51
CA LEU A 41 -56.02 30.29 10.96
C LEU A 41 -55.89 30.33 9.43
N ASN A 42 -56.70 31.15 8.75
CA ASN A 42 -56.62 31.32 7.30
C ASN A 42 -55.25 31.89 6.87
N ALA A 43 -54.70 32.84 7.61
CA ALA A 43 -53.35 33.37 7.36
C ALA A 43 -52.26 32.30 7.56
N SER A 44 -52.36 31.49 8.62
CA SER A 44 -51.44 30.38 8.89
C SER A 44 -51.48 29.32 7.79
N VAL A 45 -52.68 28.98 7.30
CA VAL A 45 -52.88 28.04 6.19
C VAL A 45 -52.29 28.59 4.88
N ALA A 46 -52.45 29.89 4.61
CA ALA A 46 -51.88 30.52 3.41
C ALA A 46 -50.34 30.45 3.40
N GLU A 47 -49.69 30.71 4.53
CA GLU A 47 -48.23 30.58 4.68
C GLU A 47 -47.79 29.12 4.55
N LEU A 48 -48.50 28.16 5.14
CA LEU A 48 -48.23 26.73 4.98
C LEU A 48 -48.33 26.26 3.52
N ASN A 49 -49.33 26.75 2.77
CA ASN A 49 -49.46 26.45 1.34
C ASN A 49 -48.27 27.03 0.53
N THR A 50 -47.79 28.21 0.91
CA THR A 50 -46.60 28.84 0.32
C THR A 50 -45.33 28.04 0.63
N ILE A 51 -45.16 27.56 1.87
CA ILE A 51 -44.04 26.69 2.26
C ILE A 51 -44.07 25.36 1.48
N THR A 52 -45.23 24.72 1.40
CA THR A 52 -45.40 23.42 0.74
C THR A 52 -45.09 23.51 -0.75
N SER A 53 -45.54 24.58 -1.42
CA SER A 53 -45.20 24.83 -2.84
C SER A 53 -43.71 25.15 -3.08
N GLY A 54 -42.99 25.63 -2.06
CA GLY A 54 -41.54 25.84 -2.13
C GLY A 54 -40.70 24.59 -1.84
N LEU A 55 -41.22 23.63 -1.06
CA LEU A 55 -40.50 22.40 -0.69
C LEU A 55 -40.27 21.46 -1.88
N ASP A 56 -41.11 21.52 -2.90
CA ASP A 56 -40.97 20.73 -4.14
C ASP A 56 -39.93 21.32 -5.11
N GLN A 57 -39.28 22.45 -4.76
CA GLN A 57 -38.19 23.03 -5.56
C GLN A 57 -36.81 22.52 -5.12
N GLN A 58 -36.61 21.20 -5.10
CA GLN A 58 -35.39 20.71 -5.71
C GLN A 58 -35.56 21.06 -7.19
N THR A 59 -34.96 22.14 -7.69
CA THR A 59 -35.19 22.62 -9.05
C THR A 59 -34.98 21.44 -10.01
N ALA A 60 -36.09 20.83 -10.44
CA ALA A 60 -36.02 19.65 -11.26
C ALA A 60 -35.32 20.07 -12.54
N ILE A 61 -34.24 19.36 -12.89
CA ILE A 61 -33.59 19.58 -14.18
C ILE A 61 -34.68 19.38 -15.23
N VAL A 62 -34.94 20.42 -16.02
CA VAL A 62 -36.05 20.45 -16.97
C VAL A 62 -35.79 19.40 -18.05
N ALA A 63 -36.82 18.63 -18.42
CA ALA A 63 -36.71 17.71 -19.55
C ALA A 63 -36.37 18.49 -20.84
N TRP A 64 -35.51 17.93 -21.68
CA TRP A 64 -35.23 18.51 -22.98
C TRP A 64 -36.51 18.60 -23.84
N ASP A 65 -36.67 19.70 -24.56
CA ASP A 65 -37.80 20.00 -25.44
C ASP A 65 -37.31 20.48 -26.82
N ASN A 66 -37.84 19.88 -27.88
CA ASN A 66 -37.47 20.17 -29.26
C ASN A 66 -37.85 21.59 -29.72
N ALA A 67 -38.81 22.23 -29.07
CA ALA A 67 -39.28 23.57 -29.41
C ALA A 67 -38.51 24.68 -28.67
N THR A 68 -37.65 24.31 -27.72
CA THR A 68 -36.90 25.26 -26.90
C THR A 68 -35.50 25.47 -27.49
N THR A 69 -35.06 26.73 -27.51
CA THR A 69 -33.67 27.09 -27.81
C THR A 69 -32.87 27.12 -26.52
N TYR A 70 -31.70 26.48 -26.51
CA TYR A 70 -30.81 26.38 -25.36
C TYR A 70 -29.49 27.10 -25.61
N ASP A 71 -28.96 27.76 -24.58
CA ASP A 71 -27.69 28.47 -24.58
C ASP A 71 -26.75 27.90 -23.51
N PHE A 72 -25.43 28.05 -23.67
CA PHE A 72 -24.50 27.73 -22.60
C PHE A 72 -24.76 28.64 -21.39
N PRO A 73 -24.90 28.10 -20.15
CA PRO A 73 -24.66 26.72 -19.71
C PRO A 73 -25.94 25.96 -19.29
N ASP A 74 -27.04 26.07 -20.04
CA ASP A 74 -28.32 25.43 -19.74
C ASP A 74 -28.16 23.93 -19.47
N VAL A 75 -28.95 23.39 -18.53
CA VAL A 75 -28.91 21.97 -18.16
C VAL A 75 -30.29 21.34 -18.34
N VAL A 76 -30.34 20.22 -19.06
CA VAL A 76 -31.56 19.47 -19.36
C VAL A 76 -31.44 18.01 -18.96
N ALA A 77 -32.58 17.37 -18.72
CA ALA A 77 -32.68 15.92 -18.54
C ALA A 77 -32.95 15.27 -19.90
N GLY A 78 -32.08 14.35 -20.29
CA GLY A 78 -32.27 13.51 -21.47
C GLY A 78 -33.31 12.42 -21.22
N SER A 79 -33.89 11.90 -22.31
CA SER A 79 -34.84 10.78 -22.26
C SER A 79 -34.22 9.47 -21.75
N ASP A 80 -32.89 9.37 -21.72
CA ASP A 80 -32.10 8.24 -21.23
C ASP A 80 -31.83 8.28 -19.71
N GLY A 81 -32.36 9.28 -19.00
CA GLY A 81 -32.23 9.43 -17.55
C GLY A 81 -30.94 10.11 -17.09
N TYR A 82 -30.11 10.60 -18.00
CA TYR A 82 -28.93 11.41 -17.67
C TYR A 82 -29.19 12.90 -17.80
N SER A 83 -28.35 13.71 -17.17
CA SER A 83 -28.36 15.17 -17.33
C SER A 83 -27.33 15.59 -18.37
N TYR A 84 -27.63 16.67 -19.08
CA TYR A 84 -26.79 17.21 -20.15
C TYR A 84 -26.65 18.71 -19.99
N ARG A 85 -25.45 19.25 -20.23
CA ARG A 85 -25.19 20.69 -20.26
C ARG A 85 -25.03 21.15 -21.70
N CYS A 86 -25.76 22.18 -22.11
CA CYS A 86 -25.55 22.85 -23.38
C CYS A 86 -24.16 23.49 -23.38
N ILE A 87 -23.37 23.26 -24.42
CA ILE A 87 -22.01 23.78 -24.58
C ILE A 87 -21.87 24.80 -25.73
N ASP A 88 -22.98 25.15 -26.38
CA ASP A 88 -23.04 26.12 -27.47
C ASP A 88 -24.18 27.14 -27.25
N THR A 89 -24.37 28.08 -28.17
CA THR A 89 -25.41 29.12 -28.12
C THR A 89 -26.42 28.92 -29.25
N GLY A 90 -27.72 29.08 -28.97
CA GLY A 90 -28.78 29.02 -29.95
C GLY A 90 -29.16 27.61 -30.40
N VAL A 91 -28.91 26.59 -29.58
CA VAL A 91 -29.16 25.18 -29.92
C VAL A 91 -30.65 24.90 -29.89
N LEU A 92 -31.25 24.63 -31.05
CA LEU A 92 -32.68 24.32 -31.22
C LEU A 92 -32.86 22.95 -31.86
N ASN A 93 -33.77 22.14 -31.32
CA ASN A 93 -34.16 20.85 -31.88
C ASN A 93 -32.99 19.87 -32.11
N VAL A 94 -31.99 19.89 -31.21
CA VAL A 94 -30.91 18.89 -31.14
C VAL A 94 -31.09 18.09 -29.86
N ASP A 95 -31.46 16.81 -29.99
CA ASP A 95 -31.68 15.92 -28.85
C ASP A 95 -30.34 15.53 -28.19
N PRO A 96 -30.11 15.88 -26.92
CA PRO A 96 -28.86 15.61 -26.20
C PRO A 96 -28.52 14.12 -26.12
N THR A 97 -29.49 13.21 -26.22
CA THR A 97 -29.26 11.76 -26.16
C THR A 97 -28.70 11.19 -27.47
N THR A 98 -28.83 11.93 -28.57
CA THR A 98 -28.33 11.55 -29.90
C THR A 98 -27.22 12.45 -30.42
N ASP A 99 -26.96 13.57 -29.73
CA ASP A 99 -25.83 14.46 -30.02
C ASP A 99 -24.50 13.74 -29.80
N ASP A 100 -23.54 14.00 -30.68
CA ASP A 100 -22.19 13.39 -30.64
C ASP A 100 -21.22 14.15 -29.71
N GLY A 101 -21.74 15.07 -28.90
CA GLY A 101 -20.95 15.96 -28.05
C GLY A 101 -20.62 17.30 -28.69
N THR A 102 -21.20 17.62 -29.87
CA THR A 102 -21.03 18.92 -30.53
C THR A 102 -21.76 20.03 -29.75
N TYR A 103 -22.97 19.77 -29.28
CA TYR A 103 -23.83 20.77 -28.64
C TYR A 103 -24.14 20.48 -27.17
N TRP A 104 -24.03 19.22 -26.76
CA TRP A 104 -24.40 18.76 -25.43
C TRP A 104 -23.30 17.94 -24.77
N LEU A 105 -22.90 18.34 -23.56
CA LEU A 105 -22.02 17.53 -22.72
C LEU A 105 -22.85 16.69 -21.76
N LYS A 106 -22.80 15.36 -21.92
CA LYS A 106 -23.40 14.41 -20.97
C LYS A 106 -22.73 14.52 -19.61
N ILE A 107 -23.51 14.85 -18.58
CA ILE A 107 -23.10 14.80 -17.19
C ILE A 107 -23.34 13.37 -16.70
N SER A 108 -22.43 12.46 -17.06
CA SER A 108 -22.40 11.11 -16.51
C SER A 108 -21.59 11.09 -15.20
N ASN A 109 -21.83 10.09 -14.34
CA ASN A 109 -21.06 9.91 -13.11
C ASN A 109 -19.57 9.72 -13.46
N VAL A 110 -18.80 10.80 -13.34
CA VAL A 110 -17.38 10.88 -13.71
C VAL A 110 -16.49 10.00 -12.83
N ILE A 111 -17.03 9.49 -11.72
CA ILE A 111 -16.34 8.62 -10.78
C ILE A 111 -17.14 7.31 -10.65
N PRO A 112 -16.53 6.14 -10.91
CA PRO A 112 -17.19 4.85 -10.71
C PRO A 112 -17.60 4.67 -9.25
N THR A 113 -18.83 4.21 -9.03
CA THR A 113 -19.30 3.82 -7.69
C THR A 113 -18.51 2.61 -7.18
N GLY A 114 -18.23 2.56 -5.88
CA GLY A 114 -17.45 1.49 -5.27
C GLY A 114 -16.17 2.02 -4.64
N GLY A 115 -15.07 1.26 -4.79
CA GLY A 115 -13.79 1.54 -4.16
C GLY A 115 -13.76 1.11 -2.70
N VAL A 116 -12.64 0.52 -2.27
CA VAL A 116 -12.38 0.25 -0.86
C VAL A 116 -11.26 1.14 -0.33
N LYS A 117 -11.20 1.31 0.99
CA LYS A 117 -10.13 2.08 1.65
C LYS A 117 -8.76 1.53 1.22
N GLY A 118 -7.91 2.40 0.67
CA GLY A 118 -6.57 2.04 0.17
C GLY A 118 -6.45 1.99 -1.35
N GLN A 119 -7.57 2.08 -2.07
CA GLN A 119 -7.57 2.18 -3.53
C GLN A 119 -7.44 3.63 -4.01
N VAL A 120 -6.97 3.77 -5.24
CA VAL A 120 -6.83 5.03 -5.96
C VAL A 120 -7.64 4.97 -7.26
N LEU A 121 -8.14 6.11 -7.71
CA LEU A 121 -8.69 6.25 -9.06
C LEU A 121 -7.53 6.38 -10.05
N ILE A 122 -7.51 5.51 -11.05
CA ILE A 122 -6.56 5.57 -12.16
C ILE A 122 -7.29 5.82 -13.48
N LYS A 123 -6.53 6.18 -14.52
CA LYS A 123 -7.04 6.36 -15.89
C LYS A 123 -6.59 5.16 -16.73
N PRO A 124 -7.45 4.16 -17.01
CA PRO A 124 -7.03 2.94 -17.70
C PRO A 124 -6.82 3.13 -19.20
N SER A 125 -7.37 4.20 -19.79
CA SER A 125 -7.20 4.53 -21.20
C SER A 125 -6.96 6.02 -21.43
N ASN A 126 -6.78 6.43 -22.69
CA ASN A 126 -6.69 7.84 -23.07
C ASN A 126 -8.05 8.52 -23.23
N SER A 127 -9.16 7.78 -23.14
CA SER A 127 -10.51 8.32 -23.27
C SER A 127 -10.79 9.31 -22.15
N ASP A 128 -11.46 10.42 -22.45
CA ASP A 128 -11.78 11.43 -21.44
C ASP A 128 -12.65 10.84 -20.33
N PHE A 129 -12.32 11.21 -19.09
CA PHE A 129 -13.03 10.78 -17.87
C PHE A 129 -13.13 9.26 -17.62
N ASP A 130 -12.46 8.44 -18.42
CA ASP A 130 -12.34 7.01 -18.17
C ASP A 130 -11.50 6.80 -16.92
N THR A 131 -12.15 6.36 -15.84
CA THR A 131 -11.52 6.12 -14.55
C THR A 131 -11.98 4.79 -13.97
N GLU A 132 -11.05 4.09 -13.30
CA GLU A 132 -11.33 2.86 -12.57
C GLU A 132 -10.64 2.87 -11.21
N TRP A 133 -11.19 2.08 -10.27
CA TRP A 133 -10.54 1.84 -8.99
C TRP A 133 -9.41 0.83 -9.16
N ALA A 134 -8.22 1.18 -8.69
CA ALA A 134 -7.07 0.28 -8.64
C ALA A 134 -6.42 0.29 -7.27
N ASP A 135 -5.76 -0.82 -6.94
CA ASP A 135 -4.96 -0.93 -5.73
C ASP A 135 -3.66 -0.14 -5.86
N PHE A 136 -3.19 0.41 -4.74
CA PHE A 136 -1.91 1.10 -4.66
C PHE A 136 -0.74 0.12 -4.86
N HIS A 137 0.37 0.59 -5.45
CA HIS A 137 1.61 -0.20 -5.57
C HIS A 137 2.15 -0.59 -4.17
N HIS A 138 2.81 -1.74 -4.07
CA HIS A 138 3.29 -2.51 -2.90
C HIS A 138 2.26 -3.45 -2.26
N LYS A 139 1.44 -4.11 -3.08
CA LYS A 139 0.51 -5.16 -2.66
C LYS A 139 1.19 -6.49 -2.40
N ASN A 140 2.30 -6.77 -3.08
CA ASN A 140 3.05 -8.01 -2.85
C ASN A 140 3.86 -7.92 -1.55
N LEU A 141 3.54 -8.76 -0.58
CA LEU A 141 4.25 -8.88 0.68
C LEU A 141 5.62 -9.59 0.53
N LEU A 142 5.85 -10.24 -0.61
CA LEU A 142 7.10 -10.90 -0.92
C LEU A 142 8.14 -9.90 -1.43
N ILE A 143 9.39 -10.09 -1.03
CA ILE A 143 10.57 -9.38 -1.54
C ILE A 143 11.30 -10.24 -2.55
N ASN A 144 11.95 -9.63 -3.56
CA ASN A 144 12.67 -10.36 -4.60
C ASN A 144 11.83 -11.51 -5.19
N ALA A 145 10.52 -11.27 -5.35
CA ALA A 145 9.57 -12.28 -5.82
C ALA A 145 9.99 -12.83 -7.20
N LEU A 146 10.60 -11.98 -8.02
CA LEU A 146 11.09 -12.33 -9.35
C LEU A 146 12.44 -13.06 -9.36
N GLY A 147 13.09 -13.25 -8.19
CA GLY A 147 14.38 -13.92 -8.07
C GLY A 147 15.49 -13.24 -8.89
N ARG A 148 15.47 -11.91 -8.98
CA ARG A 148 16.44 -11.10 -9.74
C ARG A 148 17.71 -10.83 -8.94
N ILE A 149 17.56 -10.68 -7.62
CA ILE A 149 18.67 -10.43 -6.71
C ILE A 149 19.26 -11.80 -6.32
N ASN A 150 20.56 -11.95 -6.58
CA ASN A 150 21.36 -13.14 -6.29
C ASN A 150 22.77 -12.73 -5.84
N GLN A 151 22.87 -12.10 -4.68
CA GLN A 151 24.13 -11.64 -4.09
C GLN A 151 25.00 -12.82 -3.62
N GLU A 152 24.38 -13.97 -3.33
CA GLU A 152 25.09 -15.23 -3.01
C GLU A 152 25.74 -15.89 -4.24
N ASP A 153 25.48 -15.36 -5.45
CA ASP A 153 26.01 -15.87 -6.72
C ASP A 153 25.75 -17.38 -6.94
N VAL A 154 24.59 -17.87 -6.48
CA VAL A 154 24.22 -19.27 -6.70
C VAL A 154 24.00 -19.51 -8.18
N SER A 155 24.42 -20.68 -8.68
CA SER A 155 24.34 -21.02 -10.10
C SER A 155 24.10 -22.52 -10.31
N GLY A 156 23.57 -22.87 -11.49
CA GLY A 156 23.32 -24.27 -11.86
C GLY A 156 22.28 -24.96 -10.96
N THR A 157 22.63 -26.13 -10.44
CA THR A 157 21.80 -26.86 -9.47
C THR A 157 22.17 -26.42 -8.06
N VAL A 158 21.20 -25.85 -7.35
CA VAL A 158 21.38 -25.40 -5.97
C VAL A 158 20.86 -26.49 -5.04
N ILE A 159 21.71 -26.91 -4.10
CA ILE A 159 21.39 -27.90 -3.06
C ILE A 159 21.56 -27.20 -1.72
N LEU A 160 20.47 -27.09 -0.97
CA LEU A 160 20.41 -26.41 0.31
C LEU A 160 20.02 -27.40 1.39
N SER A 161 20.76 -27.37 2.50
CA SER A 161 20.38 -28.02 3.75
C SER A 161 19.17 -27.32 4.37
N ALA A 162 18.56 -27.94 5.38
CA ALA A 162 17.41 -27.36 6.06
C ALA A 162 17.70 -25.95 6.60
N GLY A 163 16.91 -24.97 6.18
CA GLY A 163 17.05 -23.58 6.60
C GLY A 163 18.19 -22.78 5.95
N GLU A 164 18.94 -23.35 5.01
CA GLU A 164 19.94 -22.59 4.24
C GLU A 164 19.27 -21.70 3.20
N TYR A 165 19.93 -20.60 2.85
CA TYR A 165 19.44 -19.63 1.88
C TYR A 165 20.11 -19.82 0.52
N GLY A 166 19.32 -19.63 -0.54
CA GLY A 166 19.77 -19.63 -1.93
C GLY A 166 19.77 -18.21 -2.50
N HIS A 167 18.89 -17.95 -3.47
CA HIS A 167 18.62 -16.58 -3.93
C HIS A 167 18.18 -15.69 -2.76
N ASP A 168 18.46 -14.39 -2.84
CA ASP A 168 18.16 -13.46 -1.75
C ASP A 168 16.69 -13.51 -1.33
N GLY A 169 16.46 -13.70 -0.03
CA GLY A 169 15.12 -13.85 0.56
C GLY A 169 14.55 -15.27 0.52
N TRP A 170 15.13 -16.20 -0.26
CA TRP A 170 14.62 -17.55 -0.43
C TRP A 170 15.41 -18.58 0.39
N LYS A 171 14.70 -19.30 1.25
CA LYS A 171 15.23 -20.25 2.23
C LYS A 171 14.74 -21.66 1.92
N ALA A 172 15.54 -22.68 2.20
CA ALA A 172 15.10 -24.06 2.17
C ALA A 172 14.22 -24.39 3.37
N GLY A 173 13.18 -25.20 3.16
CA GLY A 173 12.34 -25.70 4.24
C GLY A 173 13.05 -26.71 5.14
N SER A 174 12.29 -27.28 6.07
CA SER A 174 12.81 -28.17 7.12
C SER A 174 13.49 -29.46 6.60
N GLY A 175 13.18 -29.88 5.37
CA GLY A 175 13.82 -31.02 4.70
C GLY A 175 14.97 -30.64 3.76
N GLY A 176 15.37 -29.37 3.71
CA GLY A 176 16.26 -28.85 2.67
C GLY A 176 15.53 -28.58 1.35
N CYS A 177 16.29 -28.24 0.32
CA CYS A 177 15.76 -27.96 -1.01
C CYS A 177 16.81 -28.28 -2.09
N THR A 178 16.36 -28.82 -3.22
CA THR A 178 17.15 -28.89 -4.44
C THR A 178 16.37 -28.27 -5.57
N TYR A 179 16.93 -27.23 -6.18
CA TYR A 179 16.28 -26.54 -7.28
C TYR A 179 17.27 -26.12 -8.37
N THR A 180 16.75 -25.97 -9.57
CA THR A 180 17.39 -25.25 -10.67
C THR A 180 16.58 -24.00 -10.98
N PHE A 181 17.13 -23.11 -11.78
CA PHE A 181 16.44 -21.90 -12.17
C PHE A 181 16.85 -21.45 -13.57
N SER A 182 15.94 -20.74 -14.23
CA SER A 182 16.19 -20.10 -15.52
C SER A 182 15.59 -18.71 -15.52
N THR A 183 16.37 -17.72 -15.94
CA THR A 183 15.92 -16.33 -16.03
C THR A 183 15.68 -16.00 -17.49
N THR A 184 14.45 -15.60 -17.81
CA THR A 184 14.08 -15.07 -19.14
C THR A 184 13.61 -13.64 -18.97
N GLY A 185 14.23 -12.70 -19.68
CA GLY A 185 14.08 -11.28 -19.39
C GLY A 185 14.47 -10.99 -17.95
N ASN A 186 13.53 -10.45 -17.17
CA ASN A 186 13.74 -10.11 -15.76
C ASN A 186 12.95 -11.03 -14.80
N THR A 187 12.55 -12.23 -15.23
CA THR A 187 11.80 -13.16 -14.40
C THR A 187 12.55 -14.47 -14.27
N THR A 188 12.87 -14.85 -13.03
CA THR A 188 13.46 -16.16 -12.70
C THR A 188 12.34 -17.17 -12.44
N THR A 189 12.37 -18.26 -13.19
CA THR A 189 11.54 -19.44 -12.91
C THR A 189 12.34 -20.43 -12.11
N PHE A 190 11.86 -20.76 -10.92
CA PHE A 190 12.44 -21.80 -10.06
C PHE A 190 11.84 -23.16 -10.43
N THR A 191 12.67 -24.19 -10.44
CA THR A 191 12.26 -25.59 -10.64
C THR A 191 12.75 -26.40 -9.45
N ILE A 192 11.86 -26.67 -8.51
CA ILE A 192 12.14 -27.47 -7.31
C ILE A 192 12.01 -28.94 -7.69
N THR A 193 13.08 -29.70 -7.45
CA THR A 193 13.14 -31.15 -7.73
C THR A 193 13.06 -31.99 -6.46
N SER A 194 13.40 -31.41 -5.30
CA SER A 194 13.30 -32.06 -4.00
C SER A 194 13.16 -31.00 -2.90
N GLY A 195 12.46 -31.34 -1.81
CA GLY A 195 12.26 -30.45 -0.67
C GLY A 195 11.33 -29.28 -0.97
N THR A 196 11.54 -28.16 -0.28
CA THR A 196 10.69 -26.96 -0.41
C THR A 196 11.52 -25.68 -0.36
N LEU A 197 11.08 -24.65 -1.10
CA LEU A 197 11.67 -23.32 -1.04
C LEU A 197 10.64 -22.35 -0.47
N LEU A 198 11.02 -21.59 0.53
CA LEU A 198 10.15 -20.70 1.27
C LEU A 198 10.67 -19.27 1.31
N GLN A 199 9.75 -18.33 1.44
CA GLN A 199 10.06 -16.93 1.72
C GLN A 199 9.43 -16.55 3.04
N ILE A 200 10.22 -15.94 3.93
CA ILE A 200 9.76 -15.48 5.24
C ILE A 200 9.42 -13.98 5.15
N ILE A 201 8.21 -13.63 5.57
CA ILE A 201 7.73 -12.26 5.69
C ILE A 201 7.91 -11.83 7.14
N GLU A 202 8.79 -10.85 7.37
CA GLU A 202 9.03 -10.28 8.71
C GLU A 202 7.73 -9.75 9.32
N ASP A 203 7.58 -9.94 10.63
CA ASP A 203 6.43 -9.50 11.43
C ASP A 203 6.00 -8.05 11.16
N LYS A 204 6.96 -7.14 11.05
CA LYS A 204 6.71 -5.71 10.76
C LYS A 204 6.08 -5.44 9.38
N ASN A 205 6.18 -6.40 8.46
CA ASN A 205 5.63 -6.32 7.11
C ASN A 205 4.32 -7.09 6.97
N VAL A 206 3.75 -7.59 8.07
CA VAL A 206 2.48 -8.31 8.06
C VAL A 206 1.36 -7.38 8.55
N PRO A 207 0.53 -6.82 7.64
CA PRO A 207 -0.54 -5.89 7.99
C PRO A 207 -1.77 -6.55 8.64
N GLY A 208 -1.82 -7.88 8.67
CA GLY A 208 -2.98 -8.66 9.13
C GLY A 208 -4.13 -8.72 8.12
N GLY A 209 -5.06 -9.66 8.34
CA GLY A 209 -6.24 -9.85 7.48
C GLY A 209 -6.13 -11.05 6.54
N ALA A 210 -7.17 -11.24 5.70
CA ALA A 210 -7.19 -12.30 4.71
C ALA A 210 -6.17 -12.04 3.60
N VAL A 211 -5.48 -13.09 3.18
CA VAL A 211 -4.48 -13.05 2.10
C VAL A 211 -4.71 -14.20 1.12
N VAL A 212 -4.22 -14.00 -0.10
CA VAL A 212 -4.18 -15.00 -1.17
C VAL A 212 -2.77 -15.08 -1.76
N LEU A 213 -2.33 -16.29 -2.09
CA LEU A 213 -1.05 -16.57 -2.74
C LEU A 213 -1.29 -17.03 -4.19
N SER A 214 -0.64 -16.38 -5.14
CA SER A 214 -0.68 -16.73 -6.56
C SER A 214 0.72 -16.76 -7.18
N TRP A 215 0.89 -17.54 -8.24
CA TRP A 215 2.13 -17.71 -9.02
C TRP A 215 1.84 -18.31 -10.40
N ILE A 216 2.83 -18.34 -11.29
CA ILE A 216 2.79 -19.09 -12.55
C ILE A 216 3.67 -20.34 -12.41
N GLY A 217 3.09 -21.53 -12.56
CA GLY A 217 3.83 -22.78 -12.59
C GLY A 217 3.02 -23.98 -12.08
N THR A 218 3.73 -25.06 -11.78
CA THR A 218 3.16 -26.38 -11.41
C THR A 218 3.39 -26.77 -9.95
N ALA A 219 4.25 -26.03 -9.23
CA ALA A 219 4.44 -26.27 -7.81
C ALA A 219 3.16 -25.98 -7.05
N GLN A 220 2.86 -26.78 -6.03
CA GLN A 220 1.89 -26.42 -5.01
C GLN A 220 2.57 -25.57 -3.94
N ALA A 221 1.81 -24.69 -3.29
CA ALA A 221 2.33 -23.86 -2.21
C ALA A 221 1.39 -23.84 -1.01
N ARG A 222 1.89 -23.36 0.13
CA ARG A 222 1.09 -23.09 1.33
C ARG A 222 1.53 -21.79 1.99
N ILE A 223 0.62 -21.23 2.80
CA ILE A 223 0.92 -20.12 3.72
C ILE A 223 1.02 -20.68 5.13
N ASN A 224 2.10 -20.36 5.83
CA ASN A 224 2.41 -20.88 7.17
C ASN A 224 2.28 -22.41 7.23
N SER A 225 1.63 -22.93 8.27
CA SER A 225 1.32 -24.36 8.44
C SER A 225 0.02 -24.78 7.75
N GLY A 226 -0.47 -24.00 6.78
CA GLY A 226 -1.67 -24.31 6.00
C GLY A 226 -1.51 -25.53 5.10
N SER A 227 -2.61 -25.88 4.42
CA SER A 227 -2.59 -26.94 3.40
C SER A 227 -1.91 -26.47 2.13
N TYR A 228 -1.25 -27.40 1.44
CA TYR A 228 -0.78 -27.15 0.09
C TYR A 228 -1.97 -27.06 -0.87
N GLY A 229 -1.91 -26.12 -1.80
CA GLY A 229 -2.89 -25.94 -2.85
C GLY A 229 -2.27 -25.35 -4.11
N ASP A 230 -3.11 -25.18 -5.12
CA ASP A 230 -2.72 -24.65 -6.41
C ASP A 230 -2.76 -23.11 -6.43
N SER A 231 -2.17 -22.51 -7.46
CA SER A 231 -2.04 -21.06 -7.58
C SER A 231 -3.40 -20.34 -7.54
N GLY A 232 -3.52 -19.33 -6.69
CA GLY A 232 -4.75 -18.55 -6.53
C GLY A 232 -5.80 -19.17 -5.62
N GLU A 233 -5.63 -20.43 -5.21
CA GLU A 233 -6.55 -21.12 -4.28
C GLU A 233 -6.05 -21.10 -2.83
N VAL A 234 -4.75 -20.87 -2.62
CA VAL A 234 -4.12 -20.84 -1.30
C VAL A 234 -4.45 -19.52 -0.61
N THR A 235 -5.31 -19.58 0.42
CA THR A 235 -5.70 -18.42 1.24
C THR A 235 -5.39 -18.67 2.72
N ALA A 236 -5.18 -17.59 3.47
CA ALA A 236 -5.01 -17.63 4.91
C ALA A 236 -5.49 -16.32 5.56
N THR A 237 -5.60 -16.29 6.89
CA THR A 237 -5.73 -15.05 7.64
C THR A 237 -4.44 -14.83 8.42
N LEU A 238 -3.73 -13.74 8.11
CA LEU A 238 -2.54 -13.35 8.84
C LEU A 238 -2.94 -12.53 10.07
N THR A 239 -2.21 -12.73 11.16
CA THR A 239 -2.29 -11.87 12.33
C THR A 239 -1.31 -10.72 12.15
N GLU A 240 -1.77 -9.48 12.32
CA GLU A 240 -0.93 -8.29 12.22
C GLU A 240 0.28 -8.40 13.17
N GLY A 241 1.46 -7.98 12.71
CA GLY A 241 2.66 -7.99 13.54
C GLY A 241 3.16 -9.39 13.91
N THR A 242 2.74 -10.43 13.19
CA THR A 242 3.22 -11.81 13.37
C THR A 242 3.90 -12.28 12.10
N GLN A 243 5.10 -12.85 12.22
CA GLN A 243 5.84 -13.39 11.08
C GLN A 243 4.98 -14.39 10.29
N ALA A 244 5.04 -14.28 8.97
CA ALA A 244 4.39 -15.22 8.06
C ALA A 244 5.43 -15.86 7.13
N GLN A 245 5.06 -16.95 6.48
CA GLN A 245 5.88 -17.59 5.46
C GLN A 245 5.02 -18.13 4.32
N VAL A 246 5.58 -18.15 3.13
CA VAL A 246 5.06 -18.91 1.98
C VAL A 246 6.05 -20.01 1.66
N GLU A 247 5.56 -21.19 1.31
CA GLU A 247 6.40 -22.36 1.05
C GLU A 247 5.93 -23.08 -0.21
N PHE A 248 6.83 -23.20 -1.19
CA PHE A 248 6.61 -23.88 -2.47
C PHE A 248 7.22 -25.28 -2.43
N GLY A 249 6.46 -26.27 -2.88
CA GLY A 249 6.89 -27.66 -3.03
C GLY A 249 7.55 -27.96 -4.38
N VAL A 250 7.70 -29.25 -4.67
CA VAL A 250 8.22 -29.75 -5.95
C VAL A 250 7.37 -29.24 -7.12
N GLY A 251 8.04 -28.84 -8.20
CA GLY A 251 7.42 -28.25 -9.38
C GLY A 251 8.07 -26.93 -9.77
N THR A 252 7.41 -26.19 -10.65
CA THR A 252 7.88 -24.87 -11.10
C THR A 252 7.09 -23.74 -10.48
N PHE A 253 7.74 -22.61 -10.21
CA PHE A 253 7.04 -21.35 -9.94
C PHE A 253 7.82 -20.14 -10.43
N SER A 254 7.09 -19.11 -10.84
CA SER A 254 7.56 -17.76 -11.16
C SER A 254 6.47 -16.76 -10.77
N THR A 255 6.83 -15.48 -10.68
CA THR A 255 5.91 -14.38 -10.31
C THR A 255 5.04 -14.67 -9.06
N PRO A 256 5.61 -15.13 -7.94
CA PRO A 256 4.85 -15.38 -6.72
C PRO A 256 4.38 -14.06 -6.09
N GLN A 257 3.09 -13.97 -5.76
CA GLN A 257 2.47 -12.82 -5.11
C GLN A 257 1.65 -13.27 -3.92
N LEU A 258 2.02 -12.77 -2.73
CA LEU A 258 1.20 -12.84 -1.54
C LEU A 258 0.60 -11.45 -1.31
N GLU A 259 -0.72 -11.33 -1.35
CA GLU A 259 -1.41 -10.04 -1.24
C GLU A 259 -2.66 -10.14 -0.36
N LEU A 260 -3.13 -8.98 0.10
CA LEU A 260 -4.37 -8.89 0.88
C LEU A 260 -5.60 -9.17 0.01
N GLY A 261 -6.60 -9.81 0.61
CA GLY A 261 -7.81 -10.25 -0.05
C GLY A 261 -7.86 -11.75 -0.26
N THR A 262 -8.92 -12.22 -0.92
CA THR A 262 -9.17 -13.64 -1.20
C THR A 262 -9.20 -13.95 -2.69
N VAL A 263 -8.98 -12.95 -3.54
CA VAL A 263 -9.01 -13.06 -4.99
C VAL A 263 -7.66 -12.56 -5.52
N PRO A 264 -6.91 -13.39 -6.26
CA PRO A 264 -5.61 -12.98 -6.77
C PRO A 264 -5.77 -11.90 -7.83
N THR A 265 -4.86 -10.94 -7.83
CA THR A 265 -4.75 -9.90 -8.85
C THR A 265 -3.53 -10.14 -9.75
N ASN A 266 -3.37 -9.33 -10.79
CA ASN A 266 -2.17 -9.39 -11.64
C ASN A 266 -0.90 -9.15 -10.82
N PHE A 267 0.17 -9.85 -11.18
CA PHE A 267 1.47 -9.74 -10.51
C PHE A 267 1.99 -8.30 -10.53
N GLU A 268 2.42 -7.82 -9.37
CA GLU A 268 3.01 -6.51 -9.18
C GLU A 268 4.52 -6.51 -9.47
N TYR A 269 4.93 -5.69 -10.43
CA TYR A 269 6.34 -5.46 -10.71
C TYR A 269 6.89 -4.33 -9.84
N VAL A 270 7.86 -4.67 -9.01
CA VAL A 270 8.68 -3.71 -8.27
C VAL A 270 9.96 -3.42 -9.06
N ASP A 271 10.45 -2.19 -8.97
CA ASP A 271 11.71 -1.80 -9.59
C ASP A 271 12.90 -2.53 -8.93
N TYR A 272 13.98 -2.71 -9.70
CA TYR A 272 15.15 -3.45 -9.24
C TYR A 272 15.81 -2.82 -8.01
N GLN A 273 15.87 -1.48 -7.92
CA GLN A 273 16.58 -0.81 -6.82
C GLN A 273 15.84 -1.00 -5.50
N THR A 274 14.51 -0.92 -5.52
CA THR A 274 13.68 -1.16 -4.33
C THR A 274 13.83 -2.59 -3.83
N ASP A 275 13.79 -3.59 -4.71
CA ASP A 275 14.01 -5.00 -4.31
C ASP A 275 15.45 -5.22 -3.80
N PHE A 276 16.45 -4.63 -4.45
CA PHE A 276 17.84 -4.72 -4.02
C PHE A 276 18.02 -4.13 -2.61
N VAL A 277 17.52 -2.93 -2.35
CA VAL A 277 17.60 -2.27 -1.03
C VAL A 277 16.85 -3.08 0.05
N LYS A 278 15.72 -3.71 -0.29
CA LYS A 278 15.02 -4.63 0.62
C LYS A 278 15.88 -5.86 0.96
N CYS A 279 16.53 -6.47 -0.05
CA CYS A 279 17.41 -7.62 0.15
C CYS A 279 18.66 -7.27 0.96
N GLU A 280 19.26 -6.10 0.72
CA GLU A 280 20.45 -5.61 1.43
C GLU A 280 20.27 -5.46 2.94
N ARG A 281 19.02 -5.44 3.44
CA ARG A 281 18.73 -5.45 4.88
C ARG A 281 18.97 -6.83 5.50
N TYR A 282 18.83 -7.91 4.72
CA TYR A 282 18.93 -9.28 5.21
C TYR A 282 20.31 -9.87 4.95
N LEU A 283 20.85 -9.67 3.75
CA LEU A 283 22.19 -10.10 3.35
C LEU A 283 22.88 -8.94 2.66
N ARG A 284 24.12 -8.62 3.06
CA ARG A 284 24.88 -7.56 2.39
C ARG A 284 26.30 -7.99 2.13
N LEU A 285 26.70 -7.83 0.86
CA LEU A 285 28.08 -7.97 0.44
C LEU A 285 28.72 -6.58 0.43
N ILE A 286 29.67 -6.36 1.33
CA ILE A 286 30.50 -5.18 1.31
C ILE A 286 31.72 -5.51 0.46
N TYR A 287 31.72 -5.07 -0.79
CA TYR A 287 32.84 -5.23 -1.72
C TYR A 287 33.94 -4.24 -1.40
N TRP A 288 35.14 -4.73 -1.06
CA TRP A 288 36.29 -3.90 -0.70
C TRP A 288 37.13 -3.45 -1.89
N LYS A 289 36.53 -3.29 -3.07
CA LYS A 289 37.23 -2.78 -4.26
C LYS A 289 37.61 -1.30 -4.06
N GLY A 290 38.69 -1.06 -3.32
CA GLY A 290 39.23 0.26 -3.01
C GLY A 290 38.70 0.91 -1.72
N MET A 291 38.04 0.17 -0.82
CA MET A 291 37.58 0.72 0.47
C MET A 291 38.70 0.70 1.51
N MET A 292 38.86 1.82 2.25
CA MET A 292 39.75 1.96 3.40
C MET A 292 38.91 2.21 4.65
N LEU A 293 39.08 1.38 5.68
CA LEU A 293 38.52 1.64 7.00
C LEU A 293 39.53 2.44 7.82
N SER A 294 39.28 3.72 8.02
CA SER A 294 40.01 4.48 9.03
C SER A 294 39.63 3.98 10.42
N GLY A 295 40.63 3.66 11.23
CA GLY A 295 40.46 3.07 12.53
C GLY A 295 41.59 3.43 13.49
N ARG A 296 41.39 3.11 14.77
CA ARG A 296 42.47 3.21 15.77
C ARG A 296 43.18 1.85 15.84
N SER A 297 44.50 1.86 15.71
CA SER A 297 45.30 0.68 16.01
C SER A 297 45.57 0.56 17.50
N THR A 298 45.62 -0.67 17.99
CA THR A 298 46.25 -1.03 19.26
C THR A 298 47.51 -1.82 18.97
N ASN A 299 48.25 -2.26 19.99
CA ASN A 299 49.50 -3.01 19.83
C ASN A 299 49.39 -4.23 18.87
N SER A 300 48.20 -4.82 18.71
CA SER A 300 47.98 -6.03 17.91
C SER A 300 46.71 -6.05 17.05
N SER A 301 45.96 -4.94 16.94
CA SER A 301 44.71 -4.90 16.16
C SER A 301 44.35 -3.53 15.61
N VAL A 302 43.42 -3.47 14.66
CA VAL A 302 42.81 -2.22 14.17
C VAL A 302 41.30 -2.28 14.39
N LEU A 303 40.75 -1.22 15.00
CA LEU A 303 39.33 -1.03 15.22
C LEU A 303 38.77 -0.04 14.19
N GLY A 304 37.93 -0.52 13.29
CA GLY A 304 37.24 0.29 12.28
C GLY A 304 35.72 0.12 12.36
N SER A 305 34.97 1.06 11.78
CA SER A 305 33.51 0.97 11.71
C SER A 305 32.97 1.35 10.34
N ILE A 306 31.88 0.68 9.94
CA ILE A 306 31.17 0.91 8.68
C ILE A 306 29.71 1.24 9.02
N PRO A 307 29.22 2.44 8.68
CA PRO A 307 27.81 2.73 8.77
C PRO A 307 27.04 1.87 7.76
N LEU A 308 25.98 1.22 8.22
CA LEU A 308 25.12 0.38 7.39
C LEU A 308 23.90 1.20 7.00
N ASN A 309 23.85 1.64 5.74
CA ASN A 309 22.70 2.34 5.16
C ASN A 309 22.24 1.63 3.88
N PRO A 310 21.01 1.07 3.82
CA PRO A 310 20.04 1.02 4.92
C PRO A 310 20.55 0.21 6.12
N PRO A 311 19.98 0.35 7.32
CA PRO A 311 20.28 -0.54 8.44
C PRO A 311 19.97 -2.01 8.09
N MET A 312 20.75 -2.95 8.63
CA MET A 312 20.40 -4.37 8.56
C MET A 312 19.11 -4.66 9.35
N ARG A 313 18.46 -5.79 9.08
CA ARG A 313 17.23 -6.24 9.74
C ARG A 313 17.44 -6.47 11.24
N ALA A 314 18.55 -7.13 11.57
CA ALA A 314 19.02 -7.39 12.92
C ALA A 314 20.50 -7.08 13.01
N THR A 315 21.09 -7.18 14.21
CA THR A 315 22.55 -7.11 14.35
C THR A 315 23.19 -8.20 13.49
N PRO A 316 23.97 -7.83 12.46
CA PRO A 316 24.49 -8.80 11.51
C PRO A 316 25.60 -9.65 12.13
N THR A 317 25.72 -10.88 11.61
CA THR A 317 26.90 -11.71 11.78
C THR A 317 27.78 -11.63 10.54
N VAL A 318 29.08 -11.80 10.71
CA VAL A 318 30.02 -11.91 9.59
C VAL A 318 30.15 -13.38 9.22
N LEU A 319 29.65 -13.77 8.05
CA LEU A 319 29.68 -15.18 7.60
C LEU A 319 31.00 -15.58 6.95
N LYS A 320 31.66 -14.64 6.27
CA LYS A 320 32.86 -14.93 5.50
C LYS A 320 33.76 -13.71 5.39
N ASP A 321 35.02 -13.91 5.76
CA ASP A 321 36.15 -13.06 5.42
C ASP A 321 37.02 -13.85 4.43
N GLN A 322 37.04 -13.46 3.14
CA GLN A 322 38.07 -14.03 2.28
C GLN A 322 39.42 -13.53 2.78
N SER A 323 40.29 -14.48 3.08
CA SER A 323 41.21 -14.38 4.21
C SER A 323 42.63 -13.92 3.80
N SER A 324 42.88 -13.75 2.50
CA SER A 324 44.20 -13.39 1.95
C SER A 324 44.26 -11.96 1.40
N GLY A 325 45.26 -11.19 1.81
CA GLY A 325 45.57 -9.87 1.22
C GLY A 325 45.02 -8.66 1.97
N TRP A 326 44.71 -8.82 3.25
CA TRP A 326 44.47 -7.69 4.16
C TRP A 326 45.77 -6.95 4.46
N GLN A 327 45.73 -5.63 4.58
CA GLN A 327 46.87 -4.80 4.96
C GLN A 327 46.42 -3.67 5.87
N VAL A 328 47.31 -3.26 6.77
CA VAL A 328 47.14 -2.03 7.53
C VAL A 328 48.09 -0.99 6.96
N LEU A 329 47.52 0.13 6.52
CA LEU A 329 48.22 1.23 5.89
C LEU A 329 48.39 2.38 6.88
N GLN A 330 49.59 2.94 6.88
CA GLN A 330 49.97 4.17 7.57
C GLN A 330 50.66 5.09 6.55
N SER A 331 50.72 6.39 6.84
CA SER A 331 51.55 7.31 6.06
C SER A 331 52.97 6.77 5.91
N GLY A 332 53.36 6.40 4.68
CA GLY A 332 54.68 5.87 4.34
C GLY A 332 54.96 4.41 4.68
N TYR A 333 54.01 3.66 5.26
CA TYR A 333 54.23 2.26 5.68
C TYR A 333 53.03 1.35 5.36
N SER A 334 53.31 0.07 5.10
CA SER A 334 52.32 -0.98 4.94
C SER A 334 52.68 -2.17 5.82
N TYR A 335 51.76 -2.56 6.69
CA TYR A 335 51.93 -3.69 7.59
C TYR A 335 51.08 -4.86 7.08
N SER A 336 51.75 -5.92 6.64
CA SER A 336 51.08 -7.15 6.26
C SER A 336 50.79 -7.98 7.52
N PRO A 337 49.56 -8.49 7.67
CA PRO A 337 49.20 -9.36 8.76
C PRO A 337 49.92 -10.72 8.68
N SER A 338 50.23 -11.32 9.83
CA SER A 338 50.81 -12.66 9.95
C SER A 338 49.83 -13.82 9.66
N SER A 339 48.53 -13.53 9.61
CA SER A 339 47.44 -14.46 9.27
C SER A 339 46.22 -13.67 8.78
N SER A 340 45.10 -14.32 8.48
CA SER A 340 43.88 -13.62 8.10
C SER A 340 43.24 -12.92 9.30
N PRO A 341 42.88 -11.62 9.22
CA PRO A 341 42.21 -10.95 10.32
C PRO A 341 40.83 -11.54 10.56
N THR A 342 40.60 -12.10 11.74
CA THR A 342 39.25 -12.48 12.16
C THR A 342 38.45 -11.22 12.45
N PHE A 343 37.37 -10.98 11.71
CA PHE A 343 36.47 -9.85 11.92
C PHE A 343 35.54 -10.16 13.08
N THR A 344 35.91 -9.78 14.30
CA THR A 344 34.99 -9.90 15.44
C THR A 344 34.11 -8.66 15.53
N THR A 345 32.80 -8.86 15.62
CA THR A 345 31.80 -7.81 15.82
C THR A 345 31.80 -7.38 17.29
N THR A 346 32.67 -6.45 17.67
CA THR A 346 32.61 -5.82 19.00
C THR A 346 31.64 -4.64 18.92
N ALA A 347 30.56 -4.62 19.73
CA ALA A 347 29.57 -3.52 19.74
C ALA A 347 28.89 -3.22 18.39
N THR A 348 28.80 -4.23 17.49
CA THR A 348 28.05 -4.11 16.24
C THR A 348 26.55 -3.96 16.52
N THR A 349 25.91 -3.08 15.77
CA THR A 349 24.46 -2.86 15.79
C THR A 349 23.90 -3.06 14.39
N LYS A 350 22.58 -3.00 14.24
CA LYS A 350 21.93 -3.01 12.91
C LYS A 350 22.36 -1.83 12.00
N GLU A 351 22.88 -0.74 12.57
CA GLU A 351 23.25 0.50 11.86
C GLU A 351 24.77 0.67 11.71
N LEU A 352 25.56 -0.09 12.46
CA LEU A 352 27.00 0.06 12.52
C LEU A 352 27.66 -1.31 12.62
N LEU A 353 28.40 -1.69 11.59
CA LEU A 353 29.36 -2.78 11.73
C LEU A 353 30.62 -2.22 12.37
N GLN A 354 31.05 -2.81 13.47
CA GLN A 354 32.36 -2.54 14.04
C GLN A 354 33.24 -3.78 13.90
N VAL A 355 34.42 -3.56 13.33
CA VAL A 355 35.37 -4.58 12.96
C VAL A 355 36.61 -4.43 13.84
N ASN A 356 37.08 -5.57 14.36
CA ASN A 356 38.38 -5.66 15.01
C ASN A 356 39.23 -6.73 14.32
N SER A 357 40.40 -6.37 13.79
CA SER A 357 41.38 -7.32 13.26
C SER A 357 42.25 -7.90 14.38
N ASN A 358 41.70 -8.84 15.16
CA ASN A 358 42.37 -9.38 16.34
C ASN A 358 43.63 -10.21 16.03
N GLY A 359 44.75 -9.89 16.70
CA GLY A 359 45.85 -10.84 16.94
C GLY A 359 46.83 -11.05 15.79
N VAL A 360 46.89 -10.12 14.83
CA VAL A 360 47.54 -10.42 13.54
C VAL A 360 48.82 -9.62 13.28
N TYR A 361 49.02 -8.52 14.01
CA TYR A 361 50.17 -7.64 13.84
C TYR A 361 51.11 -7.75 15.04
N THR A 362 52.40 -7.97 14.77
CA THR A 362 53.41 -8.20 15.82
C THR A 362 53.76 -6.93 16.59
N THR A 363 53.67 -5.76 15.94
CA THR A 363 53.81 -4.43 16.56
C THR A 363 53.15 -3.37 15.68
N LEU A 364 52.05 -2.77 16.14
CA LEU A 364 51.50 -1.53 15.56
C LEU A 364 51.68 -0.37 16.54
N PRO A 365 51.98 0.86 16.08
CA PRO A 365 51.89 2.05 16.92
C PRO A 365 50.42 2.34 17.28
N ASP A 366 50.12 2.84 18.48
CA ASP A 366 48.77 3.29 18.87
C ASP A 366 48.46 4.65 18.22
N GLN A 367 47.95 4.64 16.98
CA GLN A 367 47.66 5.82 16.17
C GLN A 367 46.49 5.57 15.20
N SER A 368 46.13 6.59 14.42
CA SER A 368 45.16 6.45 13.33
C SER A 368 45.78 5.67 12.17
N MET A 369 45.14 4.57 11.77
CA MET A 369 45.57 3.70 10.66
C MET A 369 44.39 3.38 9.75
N ALA A 370 44.66 2.86 8.55
CA ALA A 370 43.63 2.37 7.64
C ALA A 370 43.74 0.85 7.44
N LEU A 371 42.65 0.10 7.60
CA LEU A 371 42.57 -1.28 7.14
C LEU A 371 42.13 -1.29 5.67
N SER A 372 42.86 -2.01 4.83
CA SER A 372 42.59 -2.14 3.39
C SER A 372 42.59 -3.61 2.96
N GLY A 373 41.74 -3.93 1.99
CA GLY A 373 41.68 -5.23 1.32
C GLY A 373 41.94 -5.08 -0.19
N ASN A 374 42.35 -6.16 -0.84
CA ASN A 374 42.50 -6.20 -2.30
C ASN A 374 41.13 -6.36 -3.00
N SER A 375 41.13 -6.40 -4.34
CA SER A 375 39.92 -6.45 -5.17
C SER A 375 39.05 -7.71 -5.03
N VAL A 376 39.52 -8.72 -4.30
CA VAL A 376 38.84 -10.01 -4.11
C VAL A 376 38.18 -10.11 -2.72
N ASN A 377 38.54 -9.20 -1.81
CA ASN A 377 38.03 -9.21 -0.44
C ASN A 377 36.61 -8.65 -0.39
N HIS A 378 35.71 -9.42 0.23
CA HIS A 378 34.34 -9.01 0.54
C HIS A 378 34.02 -9.44 1.96
N LEU A 379 33.17 -8.65 2.62
CA LEU A 379 32.56 -9.05 3.88
C LEU A 379 31.11 -9.41 3.59
N ILE A 380 30.70 -10.61 4.01
CA ILE A 380 29.30 -11.02 3.95
C ILE A 380 28.67 -10.80 5.31
N LEU A 381 27.73 -9.86 5.36
CA LEU A 381 26.91 -9.58 6.53
C LEU A 381 25.59 -10.31 6.41
N ASP A 382 25.28 -11.13 7.40
CA ASP A 382 24.03 -11.90 7.46
C ASP A 382 23.19 -11.49 8.66
N ALA A 383 21.96 -11.06 8.38
CA ALA A 383 20.89 -10.78 9.33
C ALA A 383 19.56 -11.43 8.90
N ARG A 384 19.62 -12.57 8.22
CA ARG A 384 18.47 -13.37 7.76
C ARG A 384 17.71 -14.04 8.91
N LEU A 385 16.50 -14.52 8.61
CA LEU A 385 15.49 -15.01 9.57
C LEU A 385 15.60 -16.51 9.86
#